data_AF-A0A0Q7QL93-F1
#
_entry.id   AF-A0A0Q7QL93-F1
#
_cell.length_a   1.000
_cell.length_b   1.000
_cell.length_c   1.000
_cell.angle_alpha   90.00
_cell.angle_beta   90.00
_cell.angle_gamma   90.00
#
_symmetry.space_group_name_H-M   'P 1'
#
loop_
_entity.id
_entity.type
_entity.pdbx_description
1 polymer ?
#
loop_
_entity_poly.entity_id
_entity_poly.type
_entity_poly.pdbx_seq_one_letter_code
_entity_poly.pdbx_strand_id
1 'polypeptide(L)'
;MELAVLSGIRPRVWVTVGLADDRRWALVLTPVPAPDDPGAAARRDPVRPRMVTEVMQVTLPKLLMERVGMKPDDWVFVSSLGQDRGMRVVPQAKVMLRELPTARAGRFAGRGVVTPAGVS
;
A
#
# COMPACT_ATOMS: atom_id res chain seq x y z
N MET A 1 -5.43 20.74 -3.81
CA MET A 1 -4.39 20.26 -4.75
C MET A 1 -4.36 18.74 -4.67
N GLU A 2 -4.50 18.05 -5.80
CA GLU A 2 -4.68 16.59 -5.84
C GLU A 2 -3.35 15.86 -5.55
N LEU A 3 -3.39 14.80 -4.74
CA LEU A 3 -2.20 14.08 -4.24
C LEU A 3 -1.35 13.45 -5.37
N ALA A 4 -1.98 13.09 -6.48
CA ALA A 4 -1.30 12.58 -7.68
C ALA A 4 -0.46 13.68 -8.36
N VAL A 5 -1.01 14.89 -8.49
CA VAL A 5 -0.29 16.05 -9.06
C VAL A 5 0.94 16.39 -8.24
N LEU A 6 0.81 16.33 -6.91
CA LEU A 6 1.91 16.53 -5.95
C LEU A 6 3.04 15.51 -6.06
N SER A 7 2.76 14.31 -6.55
CA SER A 7 3.72 13.21 -6.63
C SER A 7 4.35 13.07 -8.02
N GLY A 8 3.99 13.95 -8.98
CA GLY A 8 4.41 13.84 -10.37
C GLY A 8 3.67 12.74 -11.14
N ILE A 9 2.66 12.10 -10.53
CA ILE A 9 1.83 11.07 -11.16
C ILE A 9 0.68 11.76 -11.89
N ARG A 10 0.69 11.71 -13.21
CA ARG A 10 -0.29 12.37 -14.09
C ARG A 10 -0.69 11.44 -15.24
N PRO A 11 -1.78 11.72 -15.96
CA PRO A 11 -2.12 10.96 -17.16
C PRO A 11 -0.95 10.90 -18.14
N ARG A 12 -0.76 9.74 -18.80
CA ARG A 12 0.28 9.49 -19.81
C ARG A 12 1.73 9.57 -19.31
N VAL A 13 1.95 9.73 -18.01
CA VAL A 13 3.29 9.62 -17.40
C VAL A 13 3.67 8.15 -17.26
N TRP A 14 4.96 7.86 -17.44
CA TRP A 14 5.50 6.53 -17.19
C TRP A 14 5.95 6.41 -15.74
N VAL A 15 5.66 5.28 -15.11
CA VAL A 15 6.02 5.01 -13.72
C VAL A 15 6.64 3.63 -13.58
N THR A 16 7.64 3.48 -12.72
CA THR A 16 8.08 2.18 -12.23
C THR A 16 7.34 1.83 -10.94
N VAL A 17 7.04 0.55 -10.74
CA VAL A 17 6.46 0.04 -9.50
C VAL A 17 7.51 -0.80 -8.77
N GLY A 18 7.83 -0.44 -7.54
CA GLY A 18 8.81 -1.13 -6.71
C GLY A 18 8.30 -1.40 -5.30
N LEU A 19 9.05 -2.20 -4.53
CA LEU A 19 8.87 -2.30 -3.08
C LEU A 19 9.43 -1.03 -2.41
N ALA A 20 8.82 -0.59 -1.32
CA ALA A 20 9.42 0.47 -0.51
C ALA A 20 10.59 -0.08 0.32
N ASP A 21 11.72 0.62 0.32
CA ASP A 21 12.91 0.22 1.06
C ASP A 21 12.70 0.24 2.59
N ASP A 22 11.93 1.22 3.07
CA ASP A 22 11.63 1.41 4.50
C ASP A 22 10.47 0.53 4.99
N ARG A 23 9.69 -0.05 4.09
CA ARG A 23 8.46 -0.80 4.40
C ARG A 23 8.25 -1.93 3.40
N ARG A 24 8.67 -3.14 3.77
CA ARG A 24 8.55 -4.35 2.94
C ARG A 24 7.12 -4.73 2.51
N TRP A 25 6.10 -4.10 3.10
CA TRP A 25 4.68 -4.29 2.81
C TRP A 25 4.05 -3.11 2.04
N ALA A 26 4.85 -2.19 1.53
CA ALA A 26 4.40 -1.05 0.74
C ALA A 26 5.00 -1.10 -0.67
N LEU A 27 4.26 -0.54 -1.61
CA LEU A 27 4.72 -0.29 -2.98
C LEU A 27 5.03 1.19 -3.17
N VAL A 28 5.93 1.48 -4.10
CA VAL A 28 6.25 2.83 -4.55
C VAL A 28 6.04 2.90 -6.05
N LEU A 29 5.30 3.91 -6.49
CA LEU A 29 5.17 4.31 -7.89
C LEU A 29 6.06 5.53 -8.09
N THR A 30 7.07 5.41 -8.95
CA THR A 30 8.04 6.48 -9.21
C THR A 30 7.90 6.93 -10.67
N PRO A 31 7.66 8.24 -10.94
CA PRO A 31 7.70 8.78 -12.28
C PRO A 31 9.07 8.54 -12.92
N VAL A 32 9.08 8.14 -14.19
CA VAL A 32 10.28 7.93 -14.98
C VAL A 32 10.09 8.49 -16.40
N PRO A 33 11.18 8.79 -17.12
CA PRO A 33 11.11 9.10 -18.55
C PRO A 33 10.43 7.97 -19.34
N ALA A 34 9.84 8.32 -20.48
CA ALA A 34 9.28 7.34 -21.40
C ALA A 34 10.40 6.37 -21.85
N PRO A 35 10.14 5.05 -21.90
CA PRO A 35 11.12 4.10 -22.39
C PRO A 35 11.34 4.29 -23.90
N ASP A 36 12.57 4.07 -24.35
CA ASP A 36 12.96 4.20 -25.77
C ASP A 36 12.17 3.26 -26.70
N ASP A 37 11.72 2.12 -26.16
CA ASP A 37 10.81 1.18 -26.84
C ASP A 37 9.47 1.10 -26.08
N PRO A 38 8.43 1.84 -26.51
CA PRO A 38 7.10 1.77 -25.92
C PRO A 38 6.37 0.45 -26.25
N GLY A 39 6.72 -0.23 -27.34
CA GLY A 39 6.06 -1.44 -27.82
C GLY A 39 6.32 -2.65 -26.94
N ALA A 40 7.47 -2.71 -26.27
CA ALA A 40 7.76 -3.81 -25.37
C ALA A 40 7.14 -3.65 -23.95
N ALA A 41 6.35 -2.59 -23.71
CA ALA A 41 5.47 -2.47 -22.53
C ALA A 41 4.41 -3.58 -22.44
N ALA A 42 4.11 -4.26 -23.57
CA ALA A 42 3.22 -5.42 -23.62
C ALA A 42 3.80 -6.71 -23.02
N ARG A 43 5.11 -6.75 -22.71
CA ARG A 43 5.75 -7.92 -22.09
C ARG A 43 5.54 -7.90 -20.56
N ARG A 44 5.24 -9.07 -19.97
CA ARG A 44 4.98 -9.25 -18.53
C ARG A 44 6.26 -9.15 -17.69
N ASP A 45 6.92 -8.00 -17.72
CA ASP A 45 8.09 -7.69 -16.90
C ASP A 45 7.66 -6.89 -15.65
N PRO A 46 7.98 -7.36 -14.43
CA PRO A 46 7.66 -6.64 -13.19
C PRO A 46 8.50 -5.37 -12.96
N VAL A 47 9.66 -5.22 -13.61
CA VAL A 47 10.60 -4.09 -13.41
C VAL A 47 10.37 -2.96 -14.43
N ARG A 48 9.63 -3.23 -15.51
CA ARG A 48 9.46 -2.28 -16.60
C ARG A 48 8.53 -1.10 -16.24
N PRO A 49 8.82 0.11 -16.75
CA PRO A 49 7.91 1.25 -16.67
C PRO A 49 6.51 0.94 -17.24
N ARG A 50 5.50 1.56 -16.65
CA ARG A 50 4.09 1.40 -16.98
C ARG A 50 3.47 2.78 -17.16
N MET A 51 2.66 2.95 -18.19
CA MET A 51 2.00 4.21 -18.44
C MET A 51 0.77 4.35 -17.53
N VAL A 52 0.64 5.51 -16.89
CA VAL A 52 -0.60 5.94 -16.22
C VAL A 52 -1.64 6.22 -17.30
N THR A 53 -2.80 5.59 -17.22
CA THR A 53 -3.86 5.78 -18.22
C THR A 53 -4.49 7.17 -18.09
N GLU A 54 -5.29 7.55 -19.09
CA GLU A 54 -6.07 8.80 -19.08
C GLU A 54 -7.00 8.92 -17.85
N VAL A 55 -7.46 7.79 -17.34
CA VAL A 55 -8.33 7.70 -16.16
C VAL A 55 -7.54 7.45 -14.86
N MET A 56 -6.24 7.79 -14.84
CA MET A 56 -5.37 7.70 -13.66
C MET A 56 -5.21 6.28 -13.09
N GLN A 57 -5.25 5.26 -13.95
CA GLN A 57 -5.01 3.87 -13.55
C GLN A 57 -3.58 3.45 -13.88
N VAL A 58 -3.00 2.62 -13.01
CA VAL A 58 -1.70 1.96 -13.23
C VAL A 58 -1.87 0.49 -12.89
N THR A 59 -1.46 -0.40 -13.80
CA THR A 59 -1.47 -1.84 -13.55
C THR A 59 -0.32 -2.23 -12.63
N LEU A 60 -0.62 -2.78 -11.45
CA LEU A 60 0.40 -3.29 -10.54
C LEU A 60 0.91 -4.68 -10.98
N PRO A 61 2.23 -4.97 -10.87
CA PRO A 61 2.73 -6.32 -11.12
C PRO A 61 2.22 -7.32 -10.08
N LYS A 62 1.64 -8.44 -10.53
CA LYS A 62 1.09 -9.50 -9.64
C LYS A 62 2.10 -9.98 -8.59
N LEU A 63 3.36 -10.19 -8.98
CA LEU A 63 4.42 -10.60 -8.05
C LEU A 63 4.65 -9.59 -6.92
N LEU A 64 4.55 -8.29 -7.21
CA LEU A 64 4.70 -7.24 -6.20
C LEU A 64 3.47 -7.18 -5.29
N MET A 65 2.26 -7.33 -5.86
CA MET A 65 1.03 -7.44 -5.07
C MET A 65 1.09 -8.61 -4.08
N GLU A 66 1.49 -9.80 -4.54
CA GLU A 66 1.66 -10.99 -3.70
C GLU A 66 2.68 -10.76 -2.58
N ARG A 67 3.82 -10.13 -2.88
CA ARG A 67 4.86 -9.82 -1.88
C ARG A 67 4.38 -8.90 -0.76
N VAL A 68 3.52 -7.94 -1.07
CA VAL A 68 2.94 -7.05 -0.05
C VAL A 68 1.64 -7.60 0.55
N GLY A 69 1.18 -8.76 0.08
CA GLY A 69 -0.06 -9.40 0.52
C GLY A 69 -1.31 -8.66 0.08
N MET A 70 -1.28 -8.02 -1.09
CA MET A 70 -2.40 -7.32 -1.71
C MET A 70 -3.10 -8.23 -2.72
N LYS A 71 -4.43 -8.16 -2.76
CA LYS A 71 -5.30 -8.85 -3.72
C LYS A 71 -5.99 -7.83 -4.63
N PRO A 72 -6.54 -8.26 -5.78
CA PRO A 72 -7.52 -7.45 -6.50
C PRO A 72 -8.63 -7.00 -5.54
N ASP A 73 -9.13 -5.79 -5.75
CA ASP A 73 -10.21 -5.17 -4.97
C ASP A 73 -9.89 -4.82 -3.50
N ASP A 74 -8.65 -5.03 -3.05
CA ASP A 74 -8.20 -4.53 -1.75
C ASP A 74 -8.16 -3.00 -1.73
N TRP A 75 -8.67 -2.41 -0.64
CA TRP A 75 -8.50 -1.00 -0.36
C TRP A 75 -7.04 -0.68 -0.02
N VAL A 76 -6.56 0.46 -0.53
CA VAL A 76 -5.20 0.94 -0.31
C VAL A 76 -5.20 2.37 0.21
N PHE A 77 -4.24 2.67 1.08
CA PHE A 77 -3.85 4.03 1.38
C PHE A 77 -2.78 4.49 0.40
N VAL A 78 -2.91 5.74 0.00
CA VAL A 78 -2.03 6.37 -0.97
C VAL A 78 -1.45 7.64 -0.36
N SER A 79 -0.14 7.83 -0.43
CA SER A 79 0.52 9.04 0.06
C SER A 79 1.62 9.52 -0.87
N SER A 80 1.81 10.84 -0.94
CA SER A 80 2.92 11.43 -1.71
C SER A 80 4.25 11.22 -0.98
N LEU A 81 5.33 10.96 -1.74
CA LEU A 81 6.71 10.91 -1.24
C LEU A 81 7.42 12.29 -1.30
N GLY A 82 6.68 13.34 -1.66
CA GLY A 82 7.21 14.67 -1.94
C GLY A 82 7.01 15.09 -3.40
N GLN A 83 7.36 16.33 -3.71
CA GLN A 83 7.22 16.91 -5.05
C GLN A 83 7.95 16.07 -6.09
N ASP A 84 7.20 15.54 -7.06
CA ASP A 84 7.70 14.73 -8.19
C ASP A 84 8.52 13.47 -7.79
N ARG A 85 8.43 13.02 -6.53
CA ARG A 85 9.13 11.83 -6.03
C ARG A 85 8.32 10.55 -6.13
N GLY A 86 7.09 10.65 -6.61
CA GLY A 86 6.18 9.53 -6.69
C GLY A 86 5.32 9.34 -5.44
N MET A 87 4.74 8.15 -5.38
CA MET A 87 3.60 7.86 -4.54
C MET A 87 3.76 6.50 -3.87
N ARG A 88 3.44 6.43 -2.60
CA ARG A 88 3.43 5.21 -1.82
C ARG A 88 2.04 4.63 -1.77
N VAL A 89 1.94 3.32 -1.97
CA VAL A 89 0.70 2.55 -1.91
C VAL A 89 0.84 1.48 -0.83
N VAL A 90 -0.11 1.45 0.09
CA VAL A 90 -0.11 0.56 1.25
C VAL A 90 -1.45 -0.15 1.34
N PRO A 91 -1.51 -1.48 1.48
CA PRO A 91 -2.77 -2.17 1.75
C PRO A 91 -3.38 -1.70 3.08
N GLN A 92 -4.66 -1.33 3.09
CA GLN A 92 -5.35 -0.81 4.29
C GLN A 92 -5.21 -1.76 5.49
N ALA A 93 -5.32 -3.07 5.26
CA ALA A 93 -5.17 -4.10 6.28
C ALA A 93 -3.82 -4.02 7.03
N LYS A 94 -2.75 -3.54 6.39
CA LYS A 94 -1.41 -3.40 7.02
C LYS A 94 -1.29 -2.15 7.89
N VAL A 95 -2.08 -1.11 7.62
CA VAL A 95 -2.11 0.11 8.44
C VAL A 95 -2.91 -0.13 9.71
N MET A 96 -4.10 -0.73 9.60
CA MET A 96 -5.00 -0.96 10.74
C MET A 96 -4.41 -1.92 11.78
N LEU A 97 -3.64 -2.92 11.35
CA LEU A 97 -2.91 -3.82 12.28
C LEU A 97 -1.84 -3.10 13.11
N ARG A 98 -1.36 -1.94 12.67
CA ARG A 98 -0.36 -1.14 13.41
C ARG A 98 -1.02 -0.15 14.38
N GLU A 99 -2.26 0.24 14.11
CA GLU A 99 -3.04 1.19 14.92
C GLU A 99 -3.89 0.52 15.99
N LEU A 100 -4.09 -0.80 15.91
CA LEU A 100 -4.58 -1.54 17.07
C LEU A 100 -3.56 -1.32 18.21
N PRO A 101 -3.92 -0.64 19.32
CA PRO A 101 -3.11 -0.75 20.51
C PRO A 101 -3.00 -2.24 20.77
N THR A 102 -1.78 -2.74 20.88
CA THR A 102 -1.54 -4.05 21.46
C THR A 102 -2.32 -4.01 22.76
N ALA A 103 -3.47 -4.70 22.80
CA ALA A 103 -4.25 -4.84 24.00
C ALA A 103 -3.23 -5.29 25.03
N ARG A 104 -2.95 -4.40 26.01
CA ARG A 104 -2.03 -4.70 27.09
C ARG A 104 -2.48 -6.06 27.61
N ALA A 105 -1.65 -7.09 27.39
CA ALA A 105 -1.64 -8.29 28.18
C ALA A 105 -1.16 -7.89 29.59
N GLY A 106 -1.98 -7.09 30.26
CA GLY A 106 -1.85 -6.68 31.64
C GLY A 106 -2.56 -7.73 32.46
N ARG A 107 -1.76 -8.59 33.08
CA ARG A 107 -2.12 -9.53 34.15
C ARG A 107 -3.28 -9.01 35.01
N PHE A 108 -4.49 -9.54 34.83
CA PHE A 108 -5.45 -9.65 35.92
C PHE A 108 -5.25 -11.01 36.57
N ALA A 109 -4.17 -11.11 37.34
CA ALA A 109 -4.04 -12.10 38.39
C ALA A 109 -4.39 -11.40 39.70
N GLY A 110 -5.54 -11.73 40.29
CA GLY A 110 -5.75 -11.52 41.71
C GLY A 110 -7.13 -11.03 42.12
N ARG A 111 -7.88 -11.97 42.72
CA ARG A 111 -8.92 -11.81 43.76
C ARG A 111 -10.34 -11.46 43.34
N GLY A 112 -11.23 -12.39 43.66
CA GLY A 112 -12.63 -12.09 43.96
C GLY A 112 -13.63 -13.04 43.33
N VAL A 113 -13.56 -14.33 43.62
CA VAL A 113 -14.76 -15.18 43.54
C VAL A 113 -15.73 -14.65 44.58
N VAL A 114 -16.85 -14.08 44.13
CA VAL A 114 -18.02 -13.84 44.99
C VAL A 114 -19.18 -14.59 44.37
N THR A 115 -19.44 -15.78 44.91
CA THR A 115 -20.72 -16.46 44.77
C THR A 115 -21.76 -15.68 45.56
N PRO A 116 -22.90 -15.26 45.00
CA PRO A 116 -24.07 -14.99 45.81
C PRO A 116 -24.72 -16.33 46.12
N ALA A 117 -24.55 -16.75 47.38
CA ALA A 117 -25.40 -17.74 48.01
C ALA A 117 -26.86 -17.28 47.93
N GLY A 118 -27.76 -18.24 47.78
CA GLY A 118 -29.19 -18.00 47.74
C GLY A 118 -29.71 -17.21 48.94
N VAL A 119 -30.76 -16.44 48.67
CA VAL A 119 -31.70 -15.97 49.68
C VAL A 119 -33.06 -16.46 49.21
N SER A 120 -33.77 -17.04 50.19
CA SER A 120 -35.02 -17.78 50.14
C SER A 120 -36.20 -17.04 49.53
#